data_AF-A0A523R7D8-F1
#
_entry.id   AF-A0A523R7D8-F1
#
_cell.length_a   1.000
_cell.length_b   1.000
_cell.length_c   1.000
_cell.angle_alpha   90.00
_cell.angle_beta   90.00
_cell.angle_gamma   90.00
#
_symmetry.space_group_name_H-M   'P 1'
#
loop_
_entity.id
_entity.type
_entity.pdbx_description
1 polymer ?
#
loop_
_entity_poly.entity_id
_entity_poly.type
_entity_poly.pdbx_seq_one_letter_code
_entity_poly.pdbx_strand_id
1 'polypeptide(L)'
;MKNICKDCGKCCIETEMLLSINDINRIKNNNPAHLKIANFVRKTEEGFNQLKNVKGYCVFFDSVAKLCTIYDVRPQGCRFYPLIYDSDKKECIFDEECPKPKSLYPDKEIALKTCEEIKNFLEKQILFAKLE
;
A
#
# COMPACT_ATOMS: atom_id res chain seq x y z
N MET A 1 12.25 -8.26 3.92
CA MET A 1 11.46 -8.91 5.00
C MET A 1 10.24 -9.61 4.44
N LYS A 2 9.81 -10.71 5.06
CA LYS A 2 8.47 -11.31 4.83
C LYS A 2 7.56 -10.94 6.01
N ASN A 3 7.14 -9.68 6.07
CA ASN A 3 6.08 -9.23 6.97
C ASN A 3 4.75 -9.68 6.38
N ILE A 4 4.33 -10.88 6.79
CA ILE A 4 3.17 -11.55 6.19
C ILE A 4 1.95 -11.42 7.13
N CYS A 5 1.10 -10.41 6.88
CA CYS A 5 -0.25 -10.29 7.44
C CYS A 5 -1.25 -11.21 6.66
N LYS A 6 -2.02 -12.06 7.34
CA LYS A 6 -2.91 -13.08 6.70
C LYS A 6 -4.34 -13.12 7.22
N ASP A 7 -4.75 -12.21 8.10
CA ASP A 7 -5.79 -12.59 9.07
C ASP A 7 -6.83 -11.52 9.45
N CYS A 8 -6.61 -10.22 9.19
CA CYS A 8 -7.59 -9.18 9.59
C CYS A 8 -8.23 -8.38 8.44
N GLY A 9 -7.57 -8.25 7.29
CA GLY A 9 -8.07 -7.47 6.16
C GLY A 9 -8.15 -5.94 6.37
N LYS A 10 -7.86 -5.42 7.57
CA LYS A 10 -8.05 -4.01 7.92
C LYS A 10 -7.29 -3.03 7.02
N CYS A 11 -6.08 -3.39 6.58
CA CYS A 11 -5.31 -2.55 5.64
C CYS A 11 -5.98 -2.33 4.27
N CYS A 12 -7.04 -3.08 3.96
CA CYS A 12 -7.82 -2.93 2.74
C CYS A 12 -9.08 -2.07 2.92
N ILE A 13 -9.43 -1.66 4.14
CA ILE A 13 -10.60 -0.84 4.44
C ILE A 13 -10.23 0.62 4.15
N GLU A 14 -11.04 1.29 3.33
CA GLU A 14 -10.93 2.71 2.97
C GLU A 14 -9.51 3.17 2.62
N THR A 15 -8.71 2.26 2.05
CA THR A 15 -7.27 2.47 1.91
C THR A 15 -6.96 3.62 0.95
N GLU A 16 -5.99 4.44 1.35
CA GLU A 16 -5.46 5.55 0.55
C GLU A 16 -4.13 5.19 -0.13
N MET A 17 -3.89 3.90 -0.36
CA MET A 17 -2.61 3.38 -0.80
C MET A 17 -2.15 3.96 -2.15
N LEU A 18 -1.02 4.67 -2.12
CA LEU A 18 -0.36 5.17 -3.34
C LEU A 18 0.25 4.03 -4.17
N LEU A 19 0.24 4.21 -5.48
CA LEU A 19 0.77 3.29 -6.48
C LEU A 19 1.87 3.96 -7.28
N SER A 20 3.07 3.39 -7.25
CA SER A 20 4.08 3.75 -8.25
C SER A 20 3.75 3.16 -9.61
N ILE A 21 4.35 3.72 -10.67
CA ILE A 21 4.29 3.14 -12.02
C ILE A 21 4.76 1.67 -12.01
N ASN A 22 5.78 1.35 -11.21
CA ASN A 22 6.26 -0.01 -11.03
C ASN A 22 5.23 -0.93 -10.37
N ASP A 23 4.46 -0.43 -9.39
CA ASP A 23 3.35 -1.19 -8.79
C ASP A 23 2.26 -1.48 -9.83
N ILE A 24 1.86 -0.46 -10.60
CA ILE A 24 0.85 -0.60 -11.65
C ILE A 24 1.27 -1.64 -12.68
N ASN A 25 2.50 -1.54 -13.18
CA ASN A 25 3.05 -2.48 -14.15
C ASN A 25 3.15 -3.90 -13.57
N ARG A 26 3.63 -4.04 -12.33
CA ARG A 26 3.74 -5.34 -11.65
C ARG A 26 2.37 -6.00 -11.48
N ILE A 27 1.37 -5.26 -11.01
CA ILE A 27 0.00 -5.77 -10.81
C ILE A 27 -0.62 -6.18 -12.15
N LYS A 28 -0.50 -5.33 -13.18
CA LYS A 28 -1.03 -5.61 -14.51
C LYS A 28 -0.40 -6.86 -15.13
N ASN A 29 0.92 -7.02 -15.03
CA ASN A 29 1.63 -8.13 -15.67
C ASN A 29 1.42 -9.48 -14.96
N ASN A 30 1.09 -9.47 -13.67
CA ASN A 30 0.89 -10.70 -12.89
C ASN A 30 -0.59 -11.07 -12.70
N ASN A 31 -1.52 -10.26 -13.23
CA ASN A 31 -2.96 -10.57 -13.25
C ASN A 31 -3.44 -10.68 -14.70
N PRO A 32 -3.17 -11.83 -15.38
CA PRO A 32 -3.34 -11.97 -16.83
C PRO A 32 -4.79 -11.93 -17.33
N ALA A 33 -5.80 -11.91 -16.45
CA ALA A 33 -7.21 -11.87 -16.86
C ALA A 33 -7.72 -10.43 -17.01
N HIS A 34 -7.51 -9.81 -18.18
CA HIS A 34 -8.17 -8.57 -18.62
C HIS A 34 -8.14 -7.37 -17.65
N LEU A 35 -7.22 -7.34 -16.69
CA LEU A 35 -7.14 -6.28 -15.70
C LEU A 35 -6.64 -4.98 -16.35
N LYS A 36 -7.55 -4.05 -16.62
CA LYS A 36 -7.21 -2.71 -17.11
C LYS A 36 -6.77 -1.83 -15.93
N ILE A 37 -5.86 -0.88 -16.19
CA ILE A 37 -5.39 0.07 -15.17
C ILE A 37 -6.57 0.80 -14.51
N ALA A 38 -7.56 1.25 -15.29
CA ALA A 38 -8.76 1.92 -14.79
C ALA A 38 -9.63 1.07 -13.84
N ASN A 39 -9.43 -0.25 -13.80
CA ASN A 39 -10.16 -1.13 -12.88
C ASN A 39 -9.63 -1.00 -11.44
N PHE A 40 -8.35 -0.66 -11.27
CA PHE A 40 -7.71 -0.69 -9.95
C PHE A 40 -6.93 0.55 -9.56
N VAL A 41 -6.71 1.47 -10.50
CA VAL A 41 -6.07 2.77 -10.26
C VAL A 41 -7.12 3.87 -10.36
N ARG A 42 -7.08 4.80 -9.41
CA ARG A 42 -7.70 6.12 -9.52
C ARG A 42 -6.61 7.18 -9.43
N LYS A 43 -6.82 8.32 -10.10
CA LYS A 43 -5.97 9.51 -9.96
C LYS A 43 -6.56 10.39 -8.86
N THR A 44 -5.76 10.86 -7.92
CA THR A 44 -6.19 11.83 -6.89
C THR A 44 -6.22 13.24 -7.47
N GLU A 45 -6.82 14.19 -6.74
CA GLU A 45 -6.86 15.60 -7.15
C GLU A 45 -5.45 16.21 -7.21
N GLU A 46 -4.53 15.73 -6.37
CA GLU A 46 -3.13 16.13 -6.32
C GLU A 46 -2.26 15.39 -7.35
N GLY A 47 -2.87 14.58 -8.22
CA GLY A 47 -2.17 13.90 -9.30
C GLY A 47 -1.44 12.62 -8.87
N PHE A 48 -1.76 12.00 -7.74
CA PHE A 48 -1.19 10.70 -7.40
C PHE A 48 -1.98 9.55 -8.00
N ASN A 49 -1.29 8.46 -8.34
CA ASN A 49 -1.94 7.19 -8.61
C ASN A 49 -2.24 6.49 -7.28
N GLN A 50 -3.47 6.05 -7.09
CA GLN A 50 -3.92 5.44 -5.84
C GLN A 50 -4.76 4.18 -6.12
N LEU A 51 -4.72 3.21 -5.20
CA LEU A 51 -5.60 2.05 -5.27
C LEU A 51 -7.07 2.50 -5.23
N LYS A 52 -7.88 1.87 -6.08
CA LYS A 52 -9.32 2.11 -6.14
C LYS A 52 -10.03 1.34 -5.02
N ASN A 53 -10.99 2.00 -4.37
CA ASN A 53 -11.93 1.36 -3.45
C ASN A 53 -13.27 1.11 -4.15
N VAL A 54 -13.93 0.00 -3.78
CA VAL A 54 -15.30 -0.37 -4.17
C VAL A 54 -16.05 -0.69 -2.89
N LYS A 55 -17.14 0.04 -2.61
CA LYS A 55 -17.95 -0.09 -1.37
C LYS A 55 -17.11 0.00 -0.09
N GLY A 56 -16.14 0.93 -0.04
CA GLY A 56 -15.29 1.15 1.14
C GLY A 56 -14.12 0.16 1.29
N TYR A 57 -13.87 -0.72 0.32
CA TYR A 57 -12.75 -1.66 0.37
C TYR A 57 -11.89 -1.59 -0.88
N CYS A 58 -10.59 -1.89 -0.73
CA CYS A 58 -9.67 -2.06 -1.84
C CYS A 58 -10.27 -3.03 -2.86
N VAL A 59 -10.18 -2.72 -4.15
CA VAL A 59 -10.71 -3.57 -5.24
C VAL A 59 -10.17 -5.00 -5.24
N PHE A 60 -9.04 -5.24 -4.58
CA PHE A 60 -8.42 -6.56 -4.45
C PHE A 60 -8.72 -7.25 -3.10
N PHE A 61 -9.68 -6.75 -2.33
CA PHE A 61 -10.08 -7.36 -1.07
C PHE A 61 -11.18 -8.40 -1.28
N ASP A 62 -10.91 -9.63 -0.84
CA ASP A 62 -11.92 -10.67 -0.67
C ASP A 62 -12.50 -10.54 0.74
N SER A 63 -13.74 -10.04 0.85
CA SER A 63 -14.41 -9.83 2.14
C SER A 63 -14.86 -11.12 2.82
N VAL A 64 -15.03 -12.22 2.08
CA VAL A 64 -15.40 -13.52 2.62
C VAL A 64 -14.17 -14.17 3.25
N ALA A 65 -13.06 -14.22 2.50
CA ALA A 65 -11.80 -14.79 2.98
C ALA A 65 -11.04 -13.83 3.92
N LYS A 66 -11.36 -12.53 3.90
CA LYS A 66 -10.61 -11.43 4.55
C LYS A 66 -9.15 -11.33 4.08
N LEU A 67 -8.93 -11.62 2.79
CA LEU A 67 -7.60 -11.69 2.19
C LEU A 67 -7.47 -10.74 1.00
N CYS A 68 -6.24 -10.33 0.71
CA CYS A 68 -5.92 -9.63 -0.53
C CYS A 68 -5.70 -10.66 -1.65
N THR A 69 -6.42 -10.52 -2.76
CA THR A 69 -6.34 -11.44 -3.91
C THR A 69 -5.03 -11.30 -4.69
N ILE A 70 -4.32 -10.17 -4.53
CA ILE A 70 -3.02 -9.92 -5.18
C ILE A 70 -1.86 -9.89 -4.17
N TYR A 71 -1.98 -10.60 -3.06
CA TYR A 71 -1.07 -10.49 -1.91
C TYR A 71 0.42 -10.56 -2.28
N ASP A 72 0.80 -11.47 -3.18
CA ASP A 72 2.19 -11.68 -3.57
C ASP A 72 2.77 -10.54 -4.42
N VAL A 73 1.92 -9.84 -5.17
CA VAL A 73 2.29 -8.74 -6.07
C VAL A 73 1.86 -7.38 -5.55
N ARG A 74 1.36 -7.33 -4.31
CA ARG A 74 0.83 -6.12 -3.66
C ARG A 74 1.75 -4.90 -3.79
N PRO A 75 1.19 -3.67 -3.84
CA PRO A 75 1.94 -2.43 -3.96
C PRO A 75 3.02 -2.27 -2.90
N GLN A 76 4.02 -1.46 -3.19
CA GLN A 76 5.12 -1.19 -2.26
C GLN A 76 4.61 -0.62 -0.92
N GLY A 77 3.68 0.32 -0.92
CA GLY A 77 3.07 0.82 0.32
C GLY A 77 2.34 -0.28 1.13
N CYS A 78 1.65 -1.22 0.48
CA CYS A 78 1.05 -2.38 1.17
C CYS A 78 2.10 -3.33 1.78
N ARG A 79 3.37 -3.27 1.34
CA ARG A 79 4.47 -4.04 1.93
C ARG A 79 5.06 -3.34 3.14
N PHE A 80 4.96 -2.01 3.21
CA PHE A 80 5.38 -1.20 4.35
C PHE A 80 4.37 -1.27 5.51
N TYR A 81 3.07 -1.42 5.20
CA TYR A 81 2.04 -1.53 6.23
C TYR A 81 2.37 -2.62 7.27
N PRO A 82 2.25 -2.34 8.59
CA PRO A 82 1.59 -1.18 9.19
C PRO A 82 2.48 0.03 9.48
N LEU A 83 3.74 0.04 9.05
CA LEU A 83 4.57 1.24 9.18
C LEU A 83 4.16 2.25 8.11
N ILE A 84 3.71 3.43 8.53
CA ILE A 84 3.27 4.52 7.67
C ILE A 84 4.04 5.79 8.02
N TYR A 85 4.08 6.76 7.11
CA TYR A 85 4.66 8.08 7.37
C TYR A 85 3.56 9.07 7.75
N ASP A 86 3.68 9.67 8.92
CA ASP A 86 2.81 10.73 9.41
C ASP A 86 3.42 12.07 9.00
N SER A 87 2.75 12.79 8.09
CA SER A 87 3.25 14.07 7.55
C SER A 87 3.27 15.19 8.60
N ASP A 88 2.36 15.15 9.57
CA ASP A 88 2.23 16.18 10.59
C ASP A 88 3.35 16.04 11.64
N LYS A 89 3.60 14.81 12.07
CA LYS A 89 4.69 14.48 13.00
C LYS A 89 6.06 14.38 12.33
N LYS A 90 6.09 14.28 10.99
CA LYS A 90 7.30 14.08 10.17
C LYS A 90 8.11 12.84 10.55
N GLU A 91 7.42 11.79 10.97
CA GLU A 91 8.03 10.53 11.40
C GLU A 91 7.23 9.33 10.92
N CYS A 92 7.83 8.15 10.96
CA CYS A 92 7.07 6.93 10.71
C CYS A 92 6.45 6.40 12.00
N ILE A 93 5.17 6.10 11.94
CA ILE A 93 4.39 5.54 13.03
C ILE A 93 3.79 4.21 12.60
N PHE A 94 3.37 3.39 13.57
CA PHE A 94 2.55 2.23 13.28
C PHE A 94 1.09 2.63 13.25
N ASP A 95 0.40 2.23 12.19
CA ASP A 95 -1.05 2.39 12.08
C ASP A 95 -1.77 1.64 13.22
N GLU A 96 -2.58 2.38 13.99
CA GLU A 96 -3.31 1.89 15.16
C GLU A 96 -4.40 0.88 14.80
N GLU A 97 -4.89 0.88 13.56
CA GLU A 97 -5.87 -0.08 13.10
C GLU A 97 -5.29 -1.49 13.00
N CYS A 98 -3.96 -1.59 12.79
CA CYS A 98 -3.29 -2.87 12.72
C CYS A 98 -3.30 -3.55 14.10
N PRO A 99 -3.86 -4.78 14.22
CA PRO A 99 -3.92 -5.47 15.50
C PRO A 99 -2.57 -6.06 15.94
N LYS A 100 -1.57 -6.15 15.03
CA LYS A 100 -0.32 -6.89 15.25
C LYS A 100 0.93 -6.19 14.71
N PRO A 101 1.14 -4.87 14.93
CA PRO A 101 2.29 -4.16 14.36
C PRO A 101 3.63 -4.72 14.83
N LYS A 102 3.75 -5.06 16.12
CA LYS A 102 4.95 -5.67 16.71
C LYS A 102 5.28 -7.05 16.12
N SER A 103 4.29 -7.80 15.65
CA SER A 103 4.53 -9.08 14.99
C SER A 103 5.08 -8.91 13.58
N LEU A 104 4.72 -7.82 12.91
CA LEU A 104 5.20 -7.50 11.56
C LEU A 104 6.52 -6.74 11.62
N TYR A 105 6.75 -5.94 12.66
CA TYR A 105 7.99 -5.20 12.88
C TYR A 105 8.53 -5.50 14.28
N PRO A 106 9.11 -6.70 14.50
CA PRO A 106 9.66 -7.08 15.80
C PRO A 106 10.97 -6.35 16.13
N ASP A 107 11.66 -5.85 15.11
CA ASP A 107 12.95 -5.19 15.22
C ASP A 107 12.85 -3.71 14.87
N LYS A 108 13.32 -2.86 15.79
CA LYS A 108 13.34 -1.40 15.64
C LYS A 108 14.28 -0.96 14.51
N GLU A 109 15.40 -1.64 14.30
CA GLU A 109 16.34 -1.30 13.23
C GLU A 109 15.70 -1.52 11.86
N ILE A 110 14.93 -2.60 11.71
CA ILE A 110 14.13 -2.87 10.52
C ILE A 110 13.10 -1.76 10.28
N ALA A 111 12.40 -1.31 11.32
CA ALA A 111 11.44 -0.22 11.20
C ALA A 111 12.10 1.10 10.77
N LEU A 112 13.29 1.42 11.30
CA LEU A 112 14.06 2.62 10.91
C LEU A 112 14.47 2.58 9.44
N LYS A 113 15.04 1.46 8.98
CA LYS A 113 15.40 1.25 7.57
C LYS A 113 14.18 1.35 6.64
N THR A 114 13.08 0.71 7.03
CA THR A 114 11.84 0.78 6.26
C THR A 114 11.29 2.21 6.23
N CYS A 115 11.45 2.99 7.29
CA CYS A 115 11.02 4.39 7.31
C CYS A 115 11.76 5.23 6.26
N GLU A 116 13.06 5.01 6.09
CA GLU A 116 13.84 5.64 5.01
C GLU A 116 13.33 5.21 3.63
N GLU A 117 13.01 3.93 3.44
CA GLU A 117 12.41 3.44 2.20
C GLU A 117 11.04 4.08 1.91
N ILE A 118 10.21 4.27 2.93
CA ILE A 118 8.91 4.96 2.82
C ILE A 118 9.12 6.39 2.36
N LYS A 119 10.02 7.15 3.01
CA LYS A 119 10.32 8.54 2.63
C LYS A 119 10.77 8.65 1.18
N ASN A 120 11.74 7.81 0.79
CA ASN A 120 12.23 7.74 -0.59
C ASN A 120 11.12 7.36 -1.59
N PHE A 121 10.19 6.48 -1.20
CA PHE A 121 9.05 6.11 -2.03
C PHE A 121 8.10 7.29 -2.25
N LEU A 122 7.77 8.02 -1.17
CA LEU A 122 6.87 9.18 -1.21
C LEU A 122 7.47 10.34 -2.01
N GLU A 123 8.75 10.65 -1.81
CA GLU A 123 9.46 11.70 -2.58
C GLU A 123 9.41 11.43 -4.08
N LYS A 124 9.61 10.17 -4.49
CA LYS A 124 9.44 9.77 -5.89
C LYS A 124 8.02 9.98 -6.37
N GLN A 125 7.00 9.61 -5.58
CA GLN A 125 5.61 9.83 -5.99
C GLN A 125 5.29 11.32 -6.16
N ILE A 126 5.81 12.18 -5.28
CA ILE A 126 5.65 13.64 -5.38
C ILE A 126 6.29 14.17 -6.66
N LEU A 127 7.50 13.70 -6.99
CA LEU A 127 8.16 14.08 -8.24
C LEU A 127 7.34 13.66 -9.47
N PHE A 128 6.84 12.41 -9.49
CA PHE A 128 6.01 11.92 -10.60
C PHE A 128 4.69 12.69 -10.73
N ALA A 129 4.02 12.98 -9.62
CA ALA A 129 2.75 13.73 -9.64
C ALA A 129 2.88 15.15 -10.19
N LYS A 130 4.07 15.78 -10.07
CA LYS A 130 4.34 17.12 -10.62
C LYS A 130 4.66 17.13 -12.13
N LEU A 131 4.91 15.97 -12.72
CA LEU A 131 5.31 15.83 -14.13
C LEU A 131 4.12 15.51 -15.06
N GLU A 132 2.98 15.11 -14.50
CA GLU A 132 1.74 14.77 -15.22
C GLU A 132 0.71 15.89 -15.10
#